data_AF-A0A239FRG4-F1
#
_entry.id   AF-A0A239FRG4-F1
#
_cell.length_a   1.000
_cell.length_b   1.000
_cell.length_c   1.000
_cell.angle_alpha   90.00
_cell.angle_beta   90.00
_cell.angle_gamma   90.00
#
_symmetry.space_group_name_H-M   'P 1'
#
loop_
_entity.id
_entity.type
_entity.pdbx_description
1 polymer ?
#
loop_
_entity_poly.entity_id
_entity_poly.type
_entity_poly.pdbx_seq_one_letter_code
_entity_poly.pdbx_strand_id
1 'polypeptide(L)'
;MILPVLLLDDGRYLTLSGEVLPAVTMVADARKRVFTTARGDRIERPPLYADRDWDAARELAPGPAVTLAEKPASINRWVKAAERGGLVLAELTAVPA
;
A
#
# COMPACT_ATOMS: atom_id res chain seq x y z
N MET A 1 14.61 10.90 -3.75
CA MET A 1 14.67 9.43 -3.87
C MET A 1 13.35 8.87 -3.38
N ILE A 2 12.61 8.13 -4.20
CA ILE A 2 11.32 7.55 -3.78
C ILE A 2 11.63 6.29 -2.97
N LEU A 3 11.19 6.26 -1.72
CA LEU A 3 11.40 5.12 -0.83
C LEU A 3 10.30 4.07 -1.02
N PRO A 4 10.61 2.77 -0.90
CA PRO A 4 9.60 1.74 -0.94
C PRO A 4 8.66 1.84 0.26
N VAL A 5 7.45 1.31 0.11
CA VAL A 5 6.47 1.12 1.18
C VAL A 5 6.08 -0.35 1.26
N LEU A 6 5.80 -0.83 2.46
CA LEU A 6 5.31 -2.18 2.67
C LEU A 6 3.79 -2.20 2.53
N LEU A 7 3.27 -2.95 1.57
CA LEU A 7 1.85 -3.25 1.45
C LEU A 7 1.45 -4.26 2.52
N LEU A 8 0.53 -3.85 3.40
CA LEU A 8 -0.04 -4.66 4.46
C LEU A 8 -1.22 -5.48 3.93
N ASP A 9 -1.60 -6.53 4.64
CA ASP A 9 -2.65 -7.46 4.21
C ASP A 9 -4.05 -6.81 4.13
N ASP A 10 -4.27 -5.73 4.89
CA ASP A 10 -5.49 -4.91 4.85
C ASP A 10 -5.44 -3.79 3.79
N GLY A 11 -4.40 -3.77 2.95
CA GLY A 11 -4.22 -2.79 1.87
C GLY A 11 -3.60 -1.46 2.29
N ARG A 12 -3.31 -1.25 3.59
CA ARG A 12 -2.56 -0.07 4.07
C ARG A 12 -1.08 -0.16 3.71
N TYR A 13 -0.35 0.94 3.91
CA TYR A 13 1.09 1.00 3.63
C TYR A 13 1.89 1.39 4.87
N LEU A 14 2.89 0.60 5.25
CA LEU A 14 3.89 1.01 6.23
C LEU A 14 5.07 1.67 5.49
N THR A 15 5.38 2.91 5.84
CA THR A 15 6.54 3.63 5.31
C THR A 15 7.81 3.28 6.10
N LEU A 16 8.97 3.52 5.51
CA LEU A 16 10.23 3.34 6.22
C LEU A 16 10.42 4.28 7.40
N SER A 17 9.72 5.41 7.48
CA SER A 17 9.74 6.28 8.66
C SER A 17 8.90 5.74 9.82
N GLY A 18 8.08 4.71 9.59
CA GLY A 18 7.18 4.13 10.60
C GLY A 18 5.76 4.68 10.57
N GLU A 19 5.42 5.48 9.56
CA GLU A 19 4.06 5.97 9.34
C GLU A 19 3.23 4.91 8.63
N VAL A 20 1.97 4.72 9.06
CA VAL A 20 0.99 3.89 8.37
C VAL A 20 0.06 4.78 7.57
N LEU A 21 0.09 4.62 6.25
CA LEU A 21 -0.75 5.34 5.32
C LEU A 21 -2.00 4.54 4.97
N PRO A 22 -3.14 5.20 4.70
CA PRO A 22 -4.40 4.53 4.40
C PRO A 22 -4.33 3.75 3.08
N ALA A 23 -5.23 2.77 2.94
CA ALA A 23 -5.37 1.99 1.73
C ALA A 23 -5.87 2.84 0.56
N VAL A 24 -5.53 2.42 -0.66
CA VAL A 24 -6.15 2.96 -1.87
C VAL A 24 -7.63 2.56 -1.89
N THR A 25 -8.51 3.55 -1.95
CA THR A 25 -9.96 3.31 -1.96
C THR A 25 -10.52 3.50 -3.37
N MET A 26 -11.30 2.53 -3.83
CA MET A 26 -12.03 2.66 -5.10
C MET A 26 -13.38 3.32 -4.84
N VAL A 27 -13.60 4.46 -5.47
CA VAL A 27 -14.92 5.08 -5.58
C VAL A 27 -15.50 4.65 -6.92
N ALA A 28 -16.26 3.55 -6.89
CA ALA A 28 -16.93 3.04 -8.07
C ALA A 28 -18.13 3.95 -8.42
N ASP A 29 -17.92 4.89 -9.34
CA ASP A 29 -19.01 5.34 -10.19
C ASP A 29 -19.17 4.29 -11.29
N ALA A 30 -20.40 3.89 -11.63
CA ALA A 30 -20.71 2.74 -12.50
C ALA A 30 -20.03 2.77 -13.89
N ARG A 31 -19.42 3.91 -14.25
CA ARG A 31 -18.69 4.13 -15.51
C ARG A 31 -17.22 4.51 -15.34
N LYS A 32 -16.81 4.96 -14.15
CA LYS A 32 -15.46 5.46 -13.89
C LYS A 32 -14.93 4.78 -12.65
N ARG A 33 -13.99 3.85 -12.84
CA ARG A 33 -13.21 3.30 -11.74
C ARG A 33 -12.25 4.41 -11.27
N VAL A 34 -12.71 5.24 -10.35
CA VAL A 34 -11.93 6.33 -9.74
C VAL A 34 -11.38 5.82 -8.42
N PHE A 35 -10.13 6.14 -8.13
CA PHE A 35 -9.42 5.72 -6.94
C PHE A 35 -8.94 6.95 -6.17
N THR A 36 -8.88 6.82 -4.85
CA THR A 36 -8.23 7.79 -3.97
C THR A 36 -6.93 7.17 -3.50
N THR A 37 -5.81 7.83 -3.76
CA THR A 37 -4.49 7.38 -3.31
C THR A 37 -4.38 7.42 -1.79
N ALA A 38 -3.36 6.75 -1.24
CA ALA A 38 -3.03 6.86 0.17
C ALA A 38 -2.76 8.32 0.64
N ARG A 39 -2.45 9.23 -0.29
CA ARG A 39 -2.25 10.67 -0.03
C ARG A 39 -3.51 11.51 -0.19
N GLY A 40 -4.63 10.90 -0.57
CA GLY A 40 -5.89 11.61 -0.81
C GLY A 40 -6.08 12.10 -2.24
N ASP A 41 -5.15 11.81 -3.15
CA ASP A 41 -5.26 12.25 -4.54
C ASP A 41 -6.30 11.41 -5.30
N ARG A 42 -7.14 12.05 -6.10
CA ARG A 42 -8.13 11.36 -6.93
C ARG A 42 -7.53 11.01 -8.29
N ILE A 43 -7.54 9.73 -8.65
CA ILE A 43 -6.96 9.20 -9.90
C ILE A 43 -8.00 8.35 -10.64
N GLU A 44 -8.17 8.58 -11.94
CA GLU A 44 -8.99 7.71 -12.79
C GLU A 44 -8.17 6.54 -13.32
N ARG A 45 -8.73 5.32 -13.33
CA ARG A 45 -8.07 4.16 -13.96
C ARG A 45 -7.76 4.47 -15.43
N PRO A 46 -6.50 4.33 -15.89
CA PRO A 46 -6.19 4.54 -17.29
C PRO A 46 -6.91 3.51 -18.18
N PRO A 47 -7.46 3.91 -19.36
CA PRO A 47 -8.20 3.03 -20.26
C PRO A 47 -7.41 1.81 -20.74
N LEU A 48 -6.09 1.91 -20.81
CA LEU A 48 -5.18 0.83 -21.22
C LEU A 48 -5.27 -0.41 -20.31
N TYR A 49 -5.74 -0.23 -19.07
CA TYR A 49 -5.93 -1.29 -18.09
C TYR A 49 -7.38 -1.75 -17.98
N ALA A 50 -8.21 -1.49 -19.01
CA ALA A 50 -9.58 -1.98 -19.04
C ALA A 50 -9.65 -3.51 -19.02
N ASP A 51 -8.72 -4.16 -19.76
CA ASP A 51 -8.72 -5.60 -20.07
C ASP A 51 -7.59 -6.39 -19.37
N ARG A 52 -6.83 -5.75 -18.47
CA ARG A 52 -5.74 -6.38 -17.71
C ARG A 52 -6.00 -6.22 -16.20
N ASP A 53 -5.54 -7.20 -15.43
CA ASP A 53 -5.42 -7.07 -13.97
C ASP A 53 -4.53 -5.87 -13.63
N TRP A 54 -5.16 -4.83 -13.11
CA TRP A 54 -4.49 -3.62 -12.61
C TRP A 54 -4.59 -3.59 -11.11
N ASP A 55 -3.44 -3.75 -10.46
CA ASP A 55 -3.33 -3.67 -9.01
C ASP A 55 -3.22 -2.20 -8.59
N ALA A 56 -4.38 -1.58 -8.35
CA ALA A 56 -4.45 -0.19 -7.93
C ALA A 56 -3.69 0.07 -6.62
N ALA A 57 -3.58 -0.91 -5.73
CA ALA A 57 -2.84 -0.76 -4.48
C ALA A 57 -1.33 -0.64 -4.74
N ARG A 58 -0.78 -1.35 -5.72
CA ARG A 58 0.64 -1.22 -6.09
C ARG A 58 0.93 0.03 -6.90
N GLU A 59 0.08 0.31 -7.88
CA GLU A 59 0.32 1.35 -8.89
C GLU A 59 0.08 2.76 -8.34
N LEU A 60 -0.82 2.90 -7.35
CA LEU A 60 -1.15 4.18 -6.73
C LEU A 60 -0.48 4.38 -5.36
N ALA A 61 0.44 3.48 -4.99
CA ALA A 61 1.20 3.61 -3.77
C ALA A 61 2.11 4.87 -3.81
N PRO A 62 2.38 5.49 -2.65
CA PRO A 62 3.23 6.68 -2.56
C PRO A 62 4.72 6.41 -2.86
N GLY A 63 5.08 5.15 -3.08
CA GLY A 63 6.38 4.68 -3.53
C GLY A 63 6.29 3.20 -3.96
N PRO A 64 7.40 2.56 -4.36
CA PRO A 64 7.39 1.16 -4.76
C PRO A 64 6.80 0.27 -3.66
N ALA A 65 5.60 -0.27 -3.90
CA ALA A 65 4.94 -1.17 -2.98
C ALA A 65 5.63 -2.54 -3.03
N VAL A 66 5.99 -3.07 -1.86
CA VAL A 66 6.54 -4.42 -1.70
C VAL A 66 5.74 -5.16 -0.65
N THR A 67 5.73 -6.49 -0.74
CA THR A 67 5.19 -7.37 0.29
C THR A 67 6.32 -8.05 1.07
N LEU A 68 6.02 -8.59 2.27
CA LEU A 68 7.01 -9.38 3.01
C LEU A 68 7.44 -10.64 2.26
N ALA A 69 6.53 -11.24 1.48
CA ALA A 69 6.81 -12.41 0.65
C ALA A 69 7.84 -12.11 -0.45
N GLU A 70 7.83 -10.91 -1.03
CA GLU A 70 8.78 -10.51 -2.08
C GLU A 70 10.16 -10.11 -1.52
N LYS A 71 10.22 -9.66 -0.26
CA LYS A 71 11.44 -9.13 0.36
C LYS A 71 11.69 -9.71 1.77
N PRO A 72 11.79 -11.04 1.93
CA PRO A 72 11.99 -11.66 3.25
C PRO A 72 13.32 -11.22 3.89
N ALA A 73 14.37 -10.99 3.10
CA ALA A 73 15.65 -10.47 3.59
C ALA A 73 15.56 -9.05 4.18
N SER A 74 14.47 -8.32 3.91
CA SER A 74 14.23 -6.97 4.41
C SER A 74 13.26 -6.93 5.60
N ILE A 75 12.82 -8.06 6.14
CA ILE A 75 11.89 -8.11 7.29
C ILE A 75 12.39 -7.25 8.44
N ASN A 76 13.68 -7.38 8.83
CA ASN A 76 14.27 -6.59 9.91
C ASN A 76 14.20 -5.07 9.68
N ARG A 77 14.19 -4.62 8.42
CA ARG A 77 14.04 -3.21 8.07
C ARG A 77 12.62 -2.73 8.36
N TRP A 78 11.62 -3.55 8.04
CA TRP A 78 10.21 -3.24 8.28
C TRP A 78 9.82 -3.37 9.74
N VAL A 79 10.42 -4.31 10.48
CA VAL A 79 10.29 -4.40 11.95
C VAL A 79 10.76 -3.08 12.59
N LYS A 80 11.97 -2.63 12.25
CA LYS A 80 12.49 -1.33 12.74
C LYS A 80 11.65 -0.14 12.30
N ALA A 81 11.01 -0.21 11.13
CA ALA A 81 10.10 0.84 10.68
C ALA A 81 8.84 0.88 11.56
N ALA A 82 8.20 -0.27 11.80
CA ALA A 82 7.05 -0.36 12.70
C ALA A 82 7.40 0.14 14.11
N GLU A 83 8.54 -0.29 14.66
CA GLU A 83 9.02 0.15 15.99
C GLU A 83 9.19 1.67 16.07
N ARG A 84 9.71 2.32 15.01
CA ARG A 84 9.79 3.79 14.95
C ARG A 84 8.44 4.48 15.02
N GLY A 85 7.40 3.85 14.50
CA GLY A 85 6.01 4.31 14.61
C GLY A 85 5.33 3.95 15.93
N GLY A 86 6.02 3.25 16.84
CA GLY A 86 5.42 2.72 18.07
C GLY A 86 4.49 1.53 17.83
N LEU A 87 4.70 0.80 16.73
CA LEU A 87 3.85 -0.30 16.27
C LEU A 87 4.62 -1.62 16.25
N VAL A 88 3.89 -2.73 16.34
CA VAL A 88 4.45 -4.07 16.15
C VAL A 88 4.12 -4.54 14.74
N LEU A 89 5.15 -4.87 13.94
CA LEU A 89 4.94 -5.29 12.54
C LEU A 89 3.97 -6.48 12.44
N ALA A 90 4.08 -7.44 13.35
CA ALA A 90 3.19 -8.61 13.38
C ALA A 90 1.72 -8.24 13.59
N GLU A 91 1.42 -7.18 14.34
CA GLU A 91 0.05 -6.69 14.55
C GLU A 91 -0.48 -5.96 13.31
N LEU A 92 0.41 -5.32 12.54
CA LEU A 92 0.05 -4.66 11.27
C LEU A 92 -0.24 -5.65 10.14
N THR A 93 0.32 -6.86 10.21
CA THR A 93 0.11 -7.95 9.25
C THR A 93 -0.83 -9.03 9.77
N ALA A 94 -1.32 -8.91 11.00
CA ALA A 94 -2.35 -9.79 11.52
C ALA A 94 -3.69 -9.32 10.97
N VAL A 95 -4.26 -10.07 10.03
CA VAL A 95 -5.64 -9.85 9.59
C VAL A 95 -6.55 -10.05 10.80
N PRO A 96 -7.37 -9.07 11.22
CA PRO A 96 -8.48 -9.36 12.13
C PRO A 96 -9.42 -10.32 11.39
N ALA A 97 -9.56 -11.53 11.94
CA ALA A 97 -10.40 -12.61 11.40
C ALA A 97 -11.87 -12.21 11.23
#